data_AF-A0A9D2KC56-F1
#
_entry.id   AF-A0A9D2KC56-F1
#
_cell.length_a   1.000
_cell.length_b   1.000
_cell.length_c   1.000
_cell.angle_alpha   90.00
_cell.angle_beta   90.00
_cell.angle_gamma   90.00
#
_symmetry.space_group_name_H-M   'P 1'
#
loop_
_entity.id
_entity.type
_entity.pdbx_description
1 polymer ?
#
loop_
_entity_poly.entity_id
_entity_poly.type
_entity_poly.pdbx_seq_one_letter_code
_entity_poly.pdbx_strand_id
1 'polypeptide(L)'
;MKIKLLFTALFLFTAYYSFGQNSSLEDINRNIRSEEAELKKLQSEKSSVTKQISVISSKISNYRRLISELNKERVKCESSIKNIRVNINKVSKEIEENKKDIAKSNMYVIDNMGYSDIKIITTSEKPEDTVKILEIMGKAGINLKVKIDKLNEDVKTLKNLKVEEEARILELSSLEESRVNAVAELKSEKARYDTMMTMIKHDEAGRKEYIELLKFQRRELDEQIRLQAEKDENALPVASRESSTGSKKIKTFGEDKPINDDMADNSPFGRLVKKLPMPLNGKIIEQYGEHLVAD
;
A
#
# COMPACT_ATOMS: atom_id res chain seq x y z
N MET A 1 -60.24 24.87 16.52
CA MET A 1 -60.71 25.43 17.81
C MET A 1 -59.50 26.05 18.50
N LYS A 2 -59.57 27.37 18.78
CA LYS A 2 -58.72 28.15 19.70
C LYS A 2 -57.24 28.38 19.28
N ILE A 3 -56.92 29.52 18.64
CA ILE A 3 -56.62 30.87 19.23
C ILE A 3 -55.11 30.99 19.51
N LYS A 4 -54.37 31.64 18.58
CA LYS A 4 -53.86 33.01 18.73
C LYS A 4 -53.04 33.20 20.02
N LEU A 5 -51.72 33.06 19.95
CA LEU A 5 -50.73 33.73 20.82
C LEU A 5 -49.32 33.26 20.46
N LEU A 6 -48.72 33.86 19.43
CA LEU A 6 -47.25 33.92 19.27
C LEU A 6 -46.84 34.94 18.19
N PHE A 7 -47.63 36.01 18.05
CA PHE A 7 -47.33 37.16 17.19
C PHE A 7 -47.11 38.45 18.01
N THR A 8 -46.82 38.30 19.31
CA THR A 8 -46.65 39.39 20.28
C THR A 8 -45.30 39.27 21.00
N ALA A 9 -44.23 39.04 20.24
CA ALA A 9 -42.86 39.31 20.68
C ALA A 9 -42.14 40.25 19.71
N LEU A 10 -42.92 40.97 18.90
CA LEU A 10 -42.47 41.91 17.88
C LEU A 10 -43.07 43.29 18.14
N PHE A 11 -43.09 43.80 19.38
CA PHE A 11 -43.45 45.20 19.69
C PHE A 11 -43.16 45.60 21.16
N LEU A 12 -42.01 45.20 21.71
CA LEU A 12 -41.46 45.83 22.93
C LEU A 12 -39.99 46.19 22.69
N PHE A 13 -39.79 46.93 21.60
CA PHE A 13 -38.58 47.66 21.29
C PHE A 13 -38.98 49.14 21.39
N THR A 14 -38.59 49.82 22.47
CA THR A 14 -38.31 51.27 22.55
C THR A 14 -38.22 51.67 24.02
N ALA A 15 -37.16 52.42 24.35
CA ALA A 15 -36.85 52.98 25.68
C ALA A 15 -36.11 52.07 26.68
N TYR A 16 -35.02 51.40 26.26
CA TYR A 16 -33.82 51.14 27.09
C TYR A 16 -32.59 51.00 26.18
N TYR A 17 -32.35 51.99 25.32
CA TYR A 17 -31.28 51.98 24.31
C TYR A 17 -30.11 52.87 24.71
N SER A 18 -29.34 52.45 25.72
CA SER A 18 -27.95 52.94 25.93
C SER A 18 -27.10 52.00 26.77
N PHE A 19 -27.69 51.04 27.49
CA PHE A 19 -26.96 50.20 28.45
C PHE A 19 -26.79 48.72 28.02
N GLY A 20 -27.39 48.31 26.89
CA GLY A 20 -27.39 46.91 26.42
C GLY A 20 -26.43 46.56 25.28
N GLN A 21 -25.79 47.53 24.63
CA GLN A 21 -24.86 47.26 23.53
C GLN A 21 -23.53 46.67 24.01
N ASN A 22 -23.02 47.11 25.16
CA ASN A 22 -21.79 46.55 25.73
C ASN A 22 -21.98 45.10 26.19
N SER A 23 -23.13 44.78 26.79
CA SER A 23 -23.48 43.41 27.20
C SER A 23 -23.63 42.49 25.98
N SER A 24 -24.27 42.97 24.91
CA SER A 24 -24.36 42.22 23.65
C SER A 24 -23.00 42.00 23.00
N LEU A 25 -22.11 42.99 23.00
CA LEU A 25 -20.75 42.87 22.45
C LEU A 25 -19.88 41.95 23.30
N GLU A 26 -20.02 41.98 24.61
CA GLU A 26 -19.31 41.11 25.55
C GLU A 26 -19.79 39.65 25.41
N ASP A 27 -21.09 39.42 25.21
CA ASP A 27 -21.63 38.10 24.87
C ASP A 27 -21.18 37.62 23.49
N ILE A 28 -21.13 38.49 22.48
CA ILE A 28 -20.56 38.18 21.16
C ILE A 28 -19.07 37.84 21.28
N ASN A 29 -18.29 38.60 22.05
CA ASN A 29 -16.87 38.33 22.28
C ASN A 29 -16.64 37.04 23.07
N ARG A 30 -17.53 36.72 24.02
CA ARG A 30 -17.53 35.46 24.75
C ARG A 30 -17.84 34.29 23.81
N ASN A 31 -18.81 34.45 22.92
CA ASN A 31 -19.12 33.47 21.88
C ASN A 31 -17.94 33.31 20.94
N ILE A 32 -17.30 34.39 20.48
CA ILE A 32 -16.08 34.33 19.66
C ILE A 32 -14.96 33.57 20.38
N ARG A 33 -14.71 33.84 21.66
CA ARG A 33 -13.68 33.10 22.44
C ARG A 33 -14.03 31.63 22.62
N SER A 34 -15.31 31.31 22.81
CA SER A 34 -15.80 29.93 22.88
C SER A 34 -15.59 29.21 21.55
N GLU A 35 -15.99 29.84 20.46
CA GLU A 35 -15.79 29.36 19.09
C GLU A 35 -14.30 29.22 18.74
N GLU A 36 -13.44 30.15 19.15
CA GLU A 36 -11.98 30.06 18.98
C GLU A 36 -11.38 28.89 19.77
N ALA A 37 -11.87 28.64 20.99
CA ALA A 37 -11.46 27.49 21.80
C ALA A 37 -11.93 26.17 21.18
N GLU A 38 -13.16 26.12 20.66
CA GLU A 38 -13.66 24.99 19.88
C GLU A 38 -12.83 24.79 18.62
N LEU A 39 -12.46 25.85 17.91
CA LEU A 39 -11.61 25.79 16.71
C LEU A 39 -10.22 25.23 17.03
N LYS A 40 -9.60 25.62 18.15
CA LYS A 40 -8.33 25.03 18.62
C LYS A 40 -8.47 23.54 18.96
N LYS A 41 -9.52 23.15 19.67
CA LYS A 41 -9.79 21.73 19.99
C LYS A 41 -9.96 20.92 18.70
N LEU A 42 -10.68 21.46 17.75
CA LEU A 42 -10.95 20.88 16.44
C LEU A 42 -9.68 20.80 15.57
N GLN A 43 -8.79 21.79 15.65
CA GLN A 43 -7.47 21.73 15.00
C GLN A 43 -6.61 20.60 15.58
N SER A 44 -6.71 20.34 16.89
CA SER A 44 -6.05 19.20 17.53
C SER A 44 -6.67 17.85 17.13
N GLU A 45 -8.01 17.78 17.00
CA GLU A 45 -8.74 16.62 16.50
C GLU A 45 -8.37 16.32 15.03
N LYS A 46 -8.29 17.34 14.17
CA LYS A 46 -7.82 17.24 12.78
C LYS A 46 -6.40 16.68 12.70
N SER A 47 -5.50 17.14 13.58
CA SER A 47 -4.14 16.59 13.65
C SER A 47 -4.14 15.10 14.03
N SER A 48 -4.97 14.71 15.00
CA SER A 48 -5.14 13.31 15.41
C SER A 48 -5.68 12.44 14.28
N VAL A 49 -6.75 12.88 13.61
CA VAL A 49 -7.37 12.16 12.48
C VAL A 49 -6.38 12.04 11.30
N THR A 50 -5.62 13.09 11.00
CA THR A 50 -4.59 13.06 9.95
C THR A 50 -3.49 12.04 10.26
N LYS A 51 -3.05 11.94 11.52
CA LYS A 51 -2.10 10.91 11.96
C LYS A 51 -2.69 9.51 11.79
N GLN A 52 -3.96 9.30 12.14
CA GLN A 52 -4.61 8.01 11.97
C GLN A 52 -4.73 7.61 10.49
N ILE A 53 -5.06 8.56 9.60
CA ILE A 53 -5.05 8.34 8.15
C ILE A 53 -3.66 7.97 7.66
N SER A 54 -2.63 8.67 8.12
CA SER A 54 -1.25 8.36 7.76
C SER A 54 -0.88 6.92 8.14
N VAL A 55 -1.23 6.47 9.35
CA VAL A 55 -1.01 5.10 9.80
C VAL A 55 -1.76 4.08 8.93
N ILE A 56 -3.03 4.33 8.62
CA ILE A 56 -3.83 3.44 7.76
C ILE A 56 -3.24 3.38 6.34
N SER A 57 -2.83 4.52 5.78
CA SER A 57 -2.18 4.60 4.46
C SER A 57 -0.87 3.80 4.43
N SER A 58 -0.04 3.92 5.48
CA SER A 58 1.17 3.11 5.64
C SER A 58 0.86 1.61 5.73
N LYS A 59 -0.17 1.21 6.48
CA LYS A 59 -0.62 -0.19 6.54
C LYS A 59 -1.08 -0.71 5.17
N ILE A 60 -1.88 0.06 4.44
CA ILE A 60 -2.32 -0.29 3.07
C ILE A 60 -1.10 -0.49 2.16
N SER A 61 -0.10 0.38 2.25
CA SER A 61 1.14 0.26 1.48
C SER A 61 1.91 -1.02 1.84
N ASN A 62 2.03 -1.32 3.13
CA ASN A 62 2.69 -2.54 3.61
C ASN A 62 1.96 -3.80 3.15
N TYR A 63 0.63 -3.84 3.23
CA TYR A 63 -0.16 -4.97 2.73
C TYR A 63 -0.02 -5.15 1.22
N ARG A 64 0.04 -4.06 0.43
CA ARG A 64 0.32 -4.15 -1.01
C ARG A 64 1.69 -4.77 -1.30
N ARG A 65 2.71 -4.39 -0.54
CA ARG A 65 4.06 -4.97 -0.64
C ARG A 65 4.05 -6.45 -0.29
N LEU A 66 3.45 -6.81 0.85
CA LEU A 66 3.31 -8.20 1.29
C LEU A 66 2.60 -9.06 0.24
N ILE A 67 1.48 -8.60 -0.32
CA ILE A 67 0.76 -9.30 -1.39
C ILE A 67 1.64 -9.47 -2.63
N SER A 68 2.44 -8.46 -2.98
CA SER A 68 3.37 -8.56 -4.12
C SER A 68 4.47 -9.59 -3.87
N GLU A 69 5.03 -9.65 -2.66
CA GLU A 69 6.04 -10.63 -2.26
C GLU A 69 5.47 -12.04 -2.26
N LEU A 70 4.30 -12.25 -1.62
CA LEU A 70 3.60 -13.54 -1.62
C LEU A 70 3.27 -14.03 -3.04
N ASN A 71 2.88 -13.13 -3.95
CA ASN A 71 2.65 -13.52 -5.35
C ASN A 71 3.95 -13.94 -6.05
N LYS A 72 5.08 -13.29 -5.78
CA LYS A 72 6.39 -13.70 -6.34
C LYS A 72 6.81 -15.07 -5.82
N GLU A 73 6.64 -15.31 -4.52
CA GLU A 73 6.94 -16.61 -3.89
C GLU A 73 6.04 -17.71 -4.43
N ARG A 74 4.74 -17.45 -4.56
CA ARG A 74 3.79 -18.35 -5.20
C ARG A 74 4.24 -18.78 -6.60
N VAL A 75 4.58 -17.82 -7.47
CA VAL A 75 5.03 -18.11 -8.85
C VAL A 75 6.30 -18.95 -8.86
N LYS A 76 7.25 -18.67 -7.95
CA LYS A 76 8.47 -19.49 -7.79
C LYS A 76 8.12 -20.91 -7.36
N CYS A 77 7.22 -21.07 -6.39
CA CYS A 77 6.76 -22.37 -5.90
C CYS A 77 6.05 -23.17 -6.99
N GLU A 78 5.13 -22.55 -7.74
CA GLU A 78 4.46 -23.17 -8.90
C GLU A 78 5.45 -23.63 -9.97
N SER A 79 6.45 -22.81 -10.28
CA SER A 79 7.51 -23.18 -11.22
C SER A 79 8.36 -24.35 -10.70
N SER A 80 8.65 -24.40 -9.39
CA SER A 80 9.38 -25.50 -8.77
C SER A 80 8.58 -26.81 -8.87
N ILE A 81 7.29 -26.79 -8.52
CA ILE A 81 6.37 -27.93 -8.66
C ILE A 81 6.35 -28.43 -10.10
N LYS A 82 6.24 -27.52 -11.07
CA LYS A 82 6.24 -27.88 -12.50
C LYS A 82 7.53 -28.61 -12.90
N ASN A 83 8.68 -28.12 -12.45
CA ASN A 83 9.97 -28.76 -12.72
C ASN A 83 10.09 -30.14 -12.06
N ILE A 84 9.64 -30.27 -10.81
CA ILE A 84 9.60 -31.55 -10.10
C ILE A 84 8.73 -32.57 -10.86
N ARG A 85 7.53 -32.17 -11.32
CA ARG A 85 6.64 -33.02 -12.13
C ARG A 85 7.28 -33.48 -13.44
N VAL A 86 8.01 -32.60 -14.11
CA VAL A 86 8.77 -32.96 -15.33
C VAL A 86 9.82 -34.02 -14.99
N ASN A 87 10.55 -33.86 -13.89
CA ASN A 87 11.54 -34.84 -13.44
C ASN A 87 10.91 -36.18 -13.04
N ILE A 88 9.78 -36.16 -12.31
CA ILE A 88 9.00 -37.36 -11.96
C ILE A 88 8.61 -38.12 -13.22
N ASN A 89 8.09 -37.43 -14.25
CA ASN A 89 7.70 -38.06 -15.51
C ASN A 89 8.90 -38.66 -16.25
N LYS A 90 10.05 -37.97 -16.24
CA LYS A 90 11.28 -38.47 -16.85
C LYS A 90 11.77 -39.75 -16.15
N VAL A 91 11.95 -39.70 -14.84
CA VAL A 91 12.42 -40.84 -14.04
C VAL A 91 11.43 -42.01 -14.11
N SER A 92 10.12 -41.74 -14.11
CA SER A 92 9.12 -42.80 -14.26
C SER A 92 9.21 -43.52 -15.61
N LYS A 93 9.49 -42.78 -16.71
CA LYS A 93 9.74 -43.39 -18.02
C LYS A 93 11.01 -44.24 -18.03
N GLU A 94 12.10 -43.70 -17.46
CA GLU A 94 13.38 -44.43 -17.35
C GLU A 94 13.22 -45.73 -16.53
N ILE A 95 12.42 -45.71 -15.46
CA ILE A 95 12.07 -46.90 -14.67
C ILE A 95 11.33 -47.94 -15.52
N GLU A 96 10.31 -47.53 -16.27
CA GLU A 96 9.52 -48.46 -17.10
C GLU A 96 10.34 -49.05 -18.25
N GLU A 97 11.20 -48.24 -18.88
CA GLU A 97 12.16 -48.71 -19.88
C GLU A 97 13.15 -49.71 -19.28
N ASN A 98 13.75 -49.39 -18.13
CA ASN A 98 14.68 -50.28 -17.43
C ASN A 98 14.01 -51.60 -17.00
N LYS A 99 12.77 -51.55 -16.51
CA LYS A 99 11.99 -52.77 -16.18
C LYS A 99 11.76 -53.64 -17.40
N LYS A 100 11.35 -53.04 -18.53
CA LYS A 100 11.11 -53.77 -19.79
C LYS A 100 12.40 -54.40 -20.31
N ASP A 101 13.50 -53.66 -20.24
CA ASP A 101 14.83 -54.15 -20.61
C ASP A 101 15.28 -55.33 -19.74
N ILE A 102 15.13 -55.22 -18.41
CA ILE A 102 15.45 -56.29 -17.46
C ILE A 102 14.57 -57.52 -17.72
N ALA A 103 13.26 -57.33 -17.93
CA ALA A 103 12.34 -58.42 -18.23
C ALA A 103 12.73 -59.13 -19.53
N LYS A 104 13.08 -58.38 -20.58
CA LYS A 104 13.55 -58.92 -21.85
C LYS A 104 14.88 -59.67 -21.68
N SER A 105 15.83 -59.12 -20.93
CA SER A 105 17.10 -59.78 -20.62
C SER A 105 16.90 -61.07 -19.82
N ASN A 106 16.05 -61.06 -18.79
CA ASN A 106 15.70 -62.25 -18.02
C ASN A 106 14.99 -63.30 -18.88
N MET A 107 14.09 -62.89 -19.76
CA MET A 107 13.42 -63.78 -20.70
C MET A 107 14.45 -64.47 -21.61
N TYR A 108 15.44 -63.78 -22.19
CA TYR A 108 16.46 -64.47 -22.99
C TYR A 108 17.36 -65.43 -22.20
N VAL A 109 17.55 -65.19 -20.91
CA VAL A 109 18.28 -66.15 -20.04
C VAL A 109 17.41 -67.37 -19.74
N ILE A 110 16.10 -67.18 -19.52
CA ILE A 110 15.17 -68.26 -19.14
C ILE A 110 14.60 -69.03 -20.36
N ASP A 111 14.25 -68.33 -21.44
CA ASP A 111 13.66 -68.84 -22.69
C ASP A 111 14.69 -69.38 -23.69
N ASN A 112 15.97 -69.52 -23.32
CA ASN A 112 16.89 -70.41 -24.04
C ASN A 112 16.53 -71.91 -23.85
N MET A 113 15.24 -72.22 -24.03
CA MET A 113 14.66 -73.47 -24.50
C MET A 113 14.49 -74.61 -23.48
N GLY A 114 14.26 -74.35 -22.19
CA GLY A 114 14.04 -75.45 -21.23
C GLY A 114 15.28 -76.35 -21.04
N TYR A 115 16.41 -75.94 -21.61
CA TYR A 115 17.74 -76.32 -21.17
C TYR A 115 18.01 -75.38 -20.00
N SER A 116 18.14 -75.91 -18.78
CA SER A 116 18.81 -75.14 -17.74
C SER A 116 20.13 -74.64 -18.32
N ASP A 117 20.57 -73.41 -18.02
CA ASP A 117 21.85 -72.89 -18.49
C ASP A 117 23.02 -73.89 -18.32
N ILE A 118 22.89 -74.73 -17.29
CA ILE A 118 23.71 -75.91 -16.99
C ILE A 118 23.80 -76.86 -18.19
N LYS A 119 22.69 -77.18 -18.87
CA LYS A 119 22.68 -78.12 -19.99
C LYS A 119 23.51 -77.59 -21.16
N ILE A 120 23.39 -76.32 -21.56
CA ILE A 120 24.23 -75.71 -22.62
C ILE A 120 25.72 -75.74 -22.24
N ILE A 121 26.06 -75.42 -20.99
CA ILE A 121 27.42 -75.50 -20.45
C ILE A 121 27.94 -76.95 -20.45
N THR A 122 27.08 -77.93 -20.20
CA THR A 122 27.46 -79.36 -20.12
C THR A 122 27.39 -80.12 -21.46
N THR A 123 26.69 -79.61 -22.48
CA THR A 123 26.59 -80.24 -23.82
C THR A 123 27.54 -79.68 -24.87
N SER A 124 28.34 -78.65 -24.56
CA SER A 124 29.34 -78.17 -25.51
C SER A 124 30.44 -79.22 -25.72
N GLU A 125 30.66 -79.65 -26.96
CA GLU A 125 31.63 -80.71 -27.29
C GLU A 125 33.09 -80.28 -27.04
N LYS A 126 33.38 -78.96 -27.08
CA LYS A 126 34.73 -78.41 -26.89
C LYS A 126 34.83 -77.57 -25.62
N PRO A 127 35.86 -77.79 -24.78
CA PRO A 127 36.07 -77.01 -23.55
C PRO A 127 36.21 -75.50 -23.81
N GLU A 128 36.77 -75.11 -24.95
CA GLU A 128 36.96 -73.71 -25.35
C GLU A 128 35.63 -72.97 -25.52
N ASP A 129 34.61 -73.65 -26.03
CA ASP A 129 33.28 -73.07 -26.23
C ASP A 129 32.54 -72.94 -24.89
N THR A 130 32.73 -73.89 -23.96
CA THR A 130 32.22 -73.80 -22.59
C THR A 130 32.73 -72.54 -21.88
N VAL A 131 34.04 -72.27 -21.97
CA VAL A 131 34.67 -71.11 -21.32
C VAL A 131 34.12 -69.80 -21.89
N LYS A 132 33.96 -69.71 -23.22
CA LYS A 132 33.37 -68.52 -23.86
C LYS A 132 31.91 -68.30 -23.44
N ILE A 133 31.12 -69.37 -23.36
CA ILE A 133 29.72 -69.29 -22.91
C ILE A 133 29.65 -68.77 -21.46
N LEU A 134 30.48 -69.31 -20.57
CA LEU A 134 30.59 -68.85 -19.18
C LEU A 134 31.01 -67.38 -19.09
N GLU A 135 31.96 -66.93 -19.92
CA GLU A 135 32.39 -65.54 -19.97
C GLU A 135 31.26 -64.61 -20.43
N ILE A 136 30.50 -64.99 -21.46
CA ILE A 136 29.33 -64.24 -21.95
C ILE A 136 28.26 -64.16 -20.87
N MET A 137 27.93 -65.27 -20.21
CA MET A 137 26.97 -65.29 -19.11
C MET A 137 27.42 -64.43 -17.93
N GLY A 138 28.70 -64.48 -17.57
CA GLY A 138 29.28 -63.64 -16.52
C GLY A 138 29.13 -62.15 -16.85
N LYS A 139 29.49 -61.74 -18.08
CA LYS A 139 29.32 -60.35 -18.55
C LYS A 139 27.85 -59.93 -18.57
N ALA A 140 26.95 -60.81 -19.02
CA ALA A 140 25.51 -60.55 -19.03
C ALA A 140 24.96 -60.37 -17.61
N GLY A 141 25.35 -61.23 -16.66
CA GLY A 141 24.97 -61.13 -15.26
C GLY A 141 25.47 -59.84 -14.59
N ILE A 142 26.71 -59.43 -14.87
CA ILE A 142 27.25 -58.13 -14.39
C ILE A 142 26.43 -56.97 -14.95
N ASN A 143 26.16 -56.96 -16.26
CA ASN A 143 25.36 -55.91 -16.90
C ASN A 143 23.93 -55.84 -16.34
N LEU A 144 23.30 -56.99 -16.10
CA LEU A 144 21.97 -57.08 -15.50
C LEU A 144 21.97 -56.50 -14.09
N LYS A 145 22.98 -56.84 -13.28
CA LYS A 145 23.15 -56.29 -11.93
C LYS A 145 23.28 -54.76 -11.96
N VAL A 146 24.11 -54.21 -12.86
CA VAL A 146 24.26 -52.76 -13.02
C VAL A 146 22.92 -52.09 -13.38
N LYS A 147 22.11 -52.71 -14.26
CA LYS A 147 20.77 -52.22 -14.59
C LYS A 147 19.81 -52.26 -13.39
N ILE A 148 19.85 -53.32 -12.58
CA ILE A 148 19.05 -53.44 -11.35
C ILE A 148 19.45 -52.38 -10.32
N ASP A 149 20.76 -52.18 -10.13
CA ASP A 149 21.27 -51.16 -9.21
C ASP A 149 20.81 -49.76 -9.64
N LYS A 150 20.86 -49.46 -10.94
CA LYS A 150 20.33 -48.21 -11.49
C LYS A 150 18.83 -48.08 -11.28
N LEU A 151 18.04 -49.13 -11.56
CA LEU A 151 16.59 -49.14 -11.33
C LEU A 151 16.25 -48.84 -9.87
N ASN A 152 16.98 -49.42 -8.92
CA ASN A 152 16.77 -49.17 -7.50
C ASN A 152 17.06 -47.71 -7.13
N GLU A 153 18.10 -47.10 -7.71
CA GLU A 153 18.40 -45.68 -7.51
C GLU A 153 17.33 -44.79 -8.15
N ASP A 154 16.86 -45.10 -9.36
CA ASP A 154 15.78 -44.38 -10.03
C ASP A 154 14.48 -44.44 -9.20
N VAL A 155 14.16 -45.60 -8.60
CA VAL A 155 13.00 -45.74 -7.70
C VAL A 155 13.15 -44.89 -6.44
N LYS A 156 14.36 -44.82 -5.87
CA LYS A 156 14.66 -43.99 -4.70
C LYS A 156 14.55 -42.50 -5.03
N THR A 157 15.09 -42.06 -6.16
CA THR A 157 14.98 -40.67 -6.62
C THR A 157 13.53 -40.30 -6.91
N LEU A 158 12.74 -41.20 -7.52
CA LEU A 158 11.30 -41.00 -7.74
C LEU A 158 10.56 -40.80 -6.41
N LYS A 159 10.85 -41.63 -5.39
CA LYS A 159 10.24 -41.49 -4.07
C LYS A 159 10.56 -40.13 -3.45
N ASN A 160 11.82 -39.70 -3.51
CA ASN A 160 12.24 -38.41 -2.98
C ASN A 160 11.56 -37.24 -3.71
N LEU A 161 11.48 -37.29 -5.05
CA LEU A 161 10.81 -36.27 -5.85
C LEU A 161 9.31 -36.16 -5.51
N LYS A 162 8.62 -37.28 -5.26
CA LYS A 162 7.21 -37.26 -4.85
C LYS A 162 7.00 -36.61 -3.48
N VAL A 163 7.86 -36.94 -2.51
CA VAL A 163 7.82 -36.30 -1.18
C VAL A 163 8.11 -34.80 -1.30
N GLU A 164 9.07 -34.41 -2.14
CA GLU A 164 9.36 -33.00 -2.41
C GLU A 164 8.18 -32.29 -3.08
N GLU A 165 7.50 -32.94 -4.03
CA GLU A 165 6.29 -32.40 -4.67
C GLU A 165 5.19 -32.13 -3.64
N GLU A 166 4.89 -33.10 -2.78
CA GLU A 166 3.88 -32.98 -1.72
C GLU A 166 4.20 -31.83 -0.75
N ALA A 167 5.47 -31.71 -0.34
CA ALA A 167 5.93 -30.62 0.51
C ALA A 167 5.74 -29.25 -0.15
N ARG A 168 6.05 -29.11 -1.45
CA ARG A 168 5.86 -27.87 -2.21
C ARG A 168 4.39 -27.54 -2.43
N ILE A 169 3.53 -28.53 -2.62
CA ILE A 169 2.07 -28.32 -2.72
C ILE A 169 1.52 -27.79 -1.40
N LEU A 170 1.99 -28.31 -0.25
CA LEU A 170 1.59 -27.82 1.06
C LEU A 170 2.09 -26.39 1.29
N GLU A 171 3.34 -26.09 0.93
CA GLU A 171 3.89 -24.73 0.96
C GLU A 171 3.04 -23.76 0.12
N LEU A 172 2.68 -24.15 -1.10
CA LEU A 172 1.81 -23.37 -1.98
C LEU A 172 0.45 -23.06 -1.33
N SER A 173 -0.18 -24.06 -0.69
CA SER A 173 -1.44 -23.87 0.03
C SER A 173 -1.29 -22.85 1.17
N SER A 174 -0.21 -22.92 1.94
CA SER A 174 0.06 -21.97 3.04
C SER A 174 0.31 -20.54 2.55
N LEU A 175 0.97 -20.39 1.39
CA LEU A 175 1.17 -19.10 0.73
C LEU A 175 -0.15 -18.52 0.22
N GLU A 176 -1.03 -19.36 -0.34
CA GLU A 176 -2.36 -18.94 -0.79
C GLU A 176 -3.24 -18.47 0.37
N GLU A 177 -3.24 -19.20 1.50
CA GLU A 177 -3.96 -18.81 2.71
C GLU A 177 -3.45 -17.46 3.25
N SER A 178 -2.12 -17.32 3.37
CA SER A 178 -1.47 -16.08 3.80
C SER A 178 -1.83 -14.89 2.89
N ARG A 179 -1.90 -15.13 1.58
CA ARG A 179 -2.30 -14.12 0.60
C ARG A 179 -3.77 -13.73 0.74
N VAL A 180 -4.67 -14.71 0.91
CA VAL A 180 -6.10 -14.45 1.10
C VAL A 180 -6.32 -13.60 2.36
N ASN A 181 -5.65 -13.93 3.45
CA ASN A 181 -5.69 -13.16 4.69
C ASN A 181 -5.17 -11.73 4.48
N ALA A 182 -4.01 -11.57 3.83
CA ALA A 182 -3.46 -10.24 3.54
C ALA A 182 -4.37 -9.39 2.62
N VAL A 183 -5.08 -10.01 1.66
CA VAL A 183 -6.05 -9.33 0.80
C VAL A 183 -7.30 -8.92 1.58
N ALA A 184 -7.78 -9.77 2.49
CA ALA A 184 -8.90 -9.45 3.37
C ALA A 184 -8.57 -8.24 4.27
N GLU A 185 -7.38 -8.22 4.87
CA GLU A 185 -6.90 -7.10 5.70
C GLU A 185 -6.67 -5.82 4.88
N LEU A 186 -6.18 -5.93 3.64
CA LEU A 186 -6.09 -4.78 2.74
C LEU A 186 -7.47 -4.17 2.47
N LYS A 187 -8.49 -5.02 2.29
CA LYS A 187 -9.87 -4.58 2.00
C LYS A 187 -10.49 -3.92 3.24
N SER A 188 -10.28 -4.47 4.44
CA SER A 188 -10.77 -3.89 5.69
C SER A 188 -10.14 -2.51 5.95
N GLU A 189 -8.82 -2.38 5.78
CA GLU A 189 -8.13 -1.10 5.99
C GLU A 189 -8.48 -0.06 4.92
N LYS A 190 -8.73 -0.47 3.66
CA LYS A 190 -9.28 0.43 2.63
C LYS A 190 -10.67 0.95 2.99
N ALA A 191 -11.57 0.08 3.44
CA ALA A 191 -12.91 0.50 3.85
C ALA A 191 -12.84 1.47 5.04
N ARG A 192 -11.93 1.23 5.99
CA ARG A 192 -11.66 2.14 7.11
C ARG A 192 -11.11 3.49 6.64
N TYR A 193 -10.17 3.48 5.69
CA TYR A 193 -9.64 4.68 5.07
C TYR A 193 -10.74 5.50 4.39
N ASP A 194 -11.58 4.86 3.58
CA ASP A 194 -12.67 5.52 2.85
C ASP A 194 -13.69 6.14 3.80
N THR A 195 -14.06 5.40 4.85
CA THR A 195 -14.97 5.90 5.91
C THR A 195 -14.38 7.11 6.64
N MET A 196 -13.08 7.08 6.97
CA MET A 196 -12.45 8.22 7.63
C MET A 196 -12.33 9.43 6.69
N MET A 197 -12.10 9.18 5.40
CA MET A 197 -12.03 10.23 4.39
C MET A 197 -13.40 10.90 4.16
N THR A 198 -14.50 10.16 4.17
CA THR A 198 -15.85 10.75 4.06
C THR A 198 -16.20 11.57 5.30
N MET A 199 -15.85 11.10 6.50
CA MET A 199 -16.02 11.86 7.75
C MET A 199 -15.27 13.21 7.69
N ILE A 200 -14.01 13.22 7.24
CA ILE A 200 -13.25 14.46 7.09
C ILE A 200 -13.89 15.42 6.08
N LYS A 201 -14.33 14.90 4.93
CA LYS A 201 -14.95 15.74 3.89
C LYS A 201 -16.25 16.38 4.37
N HIS A 202 -17.09 15.63 5.07
CA HIS A 202 -18.34 16.14 5.63
C HIS A 202 -18.08 17.20 6.72
N ASP A 203 -17.13 16.93 7.63
CA ASP A 203 -16.72 17.87 8.67
C ASP A 203 -16.10 19.16 8.10
N GLU A 204 -15.32 19.06 7.02
CA GLU A 204 -14.71 20.23 6.37
C GLU A 204 -15.75 21.11 5.67
N ALA A 205 -16.73 20.52 4.98
CA ALA A 205 -17.78 21.25 4.27
C ALA A 205 -18.72 22.00 5.22
N GLY A 206 -19.31 21.30 6.20
CA GLY A 206 -20.28 21.92 7.13
C GLY A 206 -19.67 23.03 7.99
N ARG A 207 -18.36 22.99 8.24
CA ARG A 207 -17.68 24.00 9.08
C ARG A 207 -17.21 25.24 8.31
N LYS A 208 -16.93 25.13 7.00
CA LYS A 208 -16.70 26.33 6.17
C LYS A 208 -17.94 27.22 6.13
N GLU A 209 -19.11 26.59 5.95
CA GLU A 209 -20.42 27.30 5.94
C GLU A 209 -20.70 28.00 7.28
N TYR A 210 -20.41 27.35 8.41
CA TYR A 210 -20.61 27.94 9.74
C TYR A 210 -19.69 29.13 10.04
N ILE A 211 -18.41 29.04 9.65
CA ILE A 211 -17.44 30.14 9.81
C ILE A 211 -17.82 31.34 8.94
N GLU A 212 -18.35 31.12 7.73
CA GLU A 212 -18.84 32.21 6.88
C GLU A 212 -20.05 32.92 7.49
N LEU A 213 -20.97 32.17 8.11
CA LEU A 213 -22.12 32.73 8.82
C LEU A 213 -21.69 33.60 10.02
N LEU A 214 -20.76 33.11 10.84
CA LEU A 214 -20.25 33.87 11.99
C LEU A 214 -19.50 35.15 11.57
N LYS A 215 -18.71 35.09 10.48
CA LYS A 215 -18.05 36.28 9.91
C LYS A 215 -19.05 37.27 9.30
N PHE A 216 -20.18 36.79 8.79
CA PHE A 216 -21.24 37.65 8.29
C PHE A 216 -21.94 38.40 9.44
N GLN A 217 -22.35 37.68 10.49
CA GLN A 217 -22.99 38.27 11.67
C GLN A 217 -22.09 39.30 12.37
N ARG A 218 -20.79 39.02 12.48
CA ARG A 218 -19.83 39.98 13.04
C ARG A 218 -19.74 41.28 12.23
N ARG A 219 -19.75 41.19 10.89
CA ARG A 219 -19.69 42.35 10.01
C ARG A 219 -20.93 43.24 10.13
N GLU A 220 -22.12 42.64 10.22
CA GLU A 220 -23.36 43.41 10.44
C GLU A 220 -23.33 44.18 11.78
N LEU A 221 -22.87 43.54 12.85
CA LEU A 221 -22.76 44.17 14.16
C LEU A 221 -21.73 45.30 14.19
N ASP A 222 -20.56 45.10 13.59
CA ASP A 222 -19.53 46.14 13.46
C ASP A 222 -20.06 47.34 12.63
N GLU A 223 -20.86 47.09 11.60
CA GLU A 223 -21.49 48.13 10.79
C GLU A 223 -22.58 48.90 11.57
N GLN A 224 -23.40 48.21 12.36
CA GLN A 224 -24.38 48.83 13.24
C GLN A 224 -23.73 49.70 14.31
N ILE A 225 -22.61 49.24 14.89
CA ILE A 225 -21.83 50.02 15.86
C ILE A 225 -21.23 51.25 15.18
N ARG A 226 -20.70 51.11 13.96
CA ARG A 226 -20.15 52.25 13.20
C ARG A 226 -21.24 53.28 12.88
N LEU A 227 -22.40 52.84 12.40
CA LEU A 227 -23.52 53.73 12.10
C LEU A 227 -24.08 54.42 13.35
N GLN A 228 -24.02 53.77 14.51
CA GLN A 228 -24.40 54.37 15.77
C GLN A 228 -23.35 55.37 16.26
N ALA A 229 -22.06 55.02 16.18
CA ALA A 229 -20.96 55.93 16.49
C ALA A 229 -20.96 57.16 15.59
N GLU A 230 -21.24 57.02 14.29
CA GLU A 230 -21.35 58.13 13.34
C GLU A 230 -22.59 59.00 13.63
N LYS A 231 -23.69 58.43 14.11
CA LYS A 231 -24.85 59.19 14.60
C LYS A 231 -24.55 59.93 15.90
N ASP A 232 -23.79 59.31 16.80
CA ASP A 232 -23.43 59.89 18.09
C ASP A 232 -22.33 60.97 17.94
N GLU A 233 -21.41 60.81 16.98
CA GLU A 233 -20.39 61.81 16.59
C GLU A 233 -21.03 63.01 15.89
N ASN A 234 -22.09 62.80 15.11
CA ASN A 234 -22.91 63.88 14.55
C ASN A 234 -23.88 64.52 15.57
N ALA A 235 -24.02 63.97 16.79
CA ALA A 235 -24.90 64.47 17.85
C ALA A 235 -24.18 65.31 18.92
N LEU A 236 -22.88 65.55 18.81
CA LEU A 236 -22.11 66.38 19.74
C LEU A 236 -21.39 67.55 19.02
N PRO A 237 -21.70 68.82 19.34
CA PRO A 237 -20.89 69.95 18.90
C PRO A 237 -19.79 70.28 19.93
N VAL A 238 -18.57 70.53 19.41
CA VAL A 238 -17.52 71.43 19.92
C VAL A 238 -16.91 71.15 21.31
N ALA A 239 -15.64 70.68 21.35
CA ALA A 239 -14.53 71.32 22.08
C ALA A 239 -13.20 70.52 22.01
N SER A 240 -12.23 71.08 21.26
CA SER A 240 -10.78 71.15 21.52
C SER A 240 -9.97 69.89 21.92
N ARG A 241 -8.93 69.55 21.13
CA ARG A 241 -7.54 70.02 21.38
C ARG A 241 -6.52 69.53 20.33
N GLU A 242 -5.53 70.40 20.11
CA GLU A 242 -4.46 70.37 19.14
C GLU A 242 -3.24 69.51 19.53
N SER A 243 -2.43 69.21 18.49
CA SER A 243 -0.98 68.99 18.47
C SER A 243 -0.48 67.64 19.04
N SER A 244 0.35 66.85 18.36
CA SER A 244 1.64 67.23 17.76
C SER A 244 2.25 66.06 16.98
N THR A 245 3.03 66.42 15.98
CA THR A 245 3.83 65.63 15.02
C THR A 245 5.05 64.94 15.64
N GLY A 246 5.52 63.82 15.05
CA GLY A 246 6.91 63.38 15.25
C GLY A 246 7.28 62.01 14.71
N SER A 247 7.72 61.96 13.46
CA SER A 247 8.32 60.80 12.79
C SER A 247 9.69 60.40 13.38
N LYS A 248 10.04 59.10 13.34
CA LYS A 248 11.43 58.62 13.28
C LYS A 248 11.50 57.18 12.73
N LYS A 249 12.11 57.04 11.55
CA LYS A 249 12.66 55.80 10.99
C LYS A 249 14.02 55.51 11.65
N ILE A 250 14.33 54.24 11.92
CA ILE A 250 15.70 53.76 12.17
C ILE A 250 16.01 52.63 11.17
N LYS A 251 17.25 52.64 10.70
CA LYS A 251 17.84 51.91 9.56
C LYS A 251 18.39 50.52 9.94
N THR A 252 18.64 49.78 8.85
CA THR A 252 19.34 48.51 8.57
C THR A 252 20.78 48.33 9.10
N PHE A 253 21.23 47.06 9.19
CA PHE A 253 22.61 46.51 9.11
C PHE A 253 22.50 45.07 8.51
N GLY A 254 23.22 44.56 7.49
CA GLY A 254 24.68 44.40 7.27
C GLY A 254 25.20 43.20 8.09
N GLU A 255 25.88 42.13 7.65
CA GLU A 255 26.85 41.85 6.57
C GLU A 255 27.05 40.31 6.34
N ASP A 256 27.82 39.99 5.29
CA ASP A 256 28.08 38.70 4.62
C ASP A 256 29.22 37.79 5.18
N LYS A 257 29.21 36.52 4.69
CA LYS A 257 30.32 35.61 4.24
C LYS A 257 30.56 34.30 5.05
N PRO A 258 31.24 33.27 4.50
CA PRO A 258 30.87 32.42 3.35
C PRO A 258 31.10 30.91 3.64
N ILE A 259 30.48 29.98 2.89
CA ILE A 259 30.96 28.57 2.84
C ILE A 259 30.80 28.06 1.39
N ASN A 260 31.91 27.63 0.80
CA ASN A 260 31.93 26.83 -0.43
C ASN A 260 31.57 25.38 -0.10
N ASP A 261 30.66 24.79 -0.87
CA ASP A 261 30.63 23.34 -1.06
C ASP A 261 30.09 23.01 -2.46
N ASP A 262 30.96 22.39 -3.26
CA ASP A 262 30.82 22.07 -4.69
C ASP A 262 29.82 20.92 -4.95
N MET A 263 28.57 21.03 -4.47
CA MET A 263 27.46 20.15 -4.92
C MET A 263 26.09 20.82 -4.99
N ALA A 264 26.02 22.15 -5.01
CA ALA A 264 24.79 22.88 -5.31
C ALA A 264 25.09 23.97 -6.33
N ASP A 265 24.75 23.71 -7.60
CA ASP A 265 24.71 24.76 -8.61
C ASP A 265 23.64 25.78 -8.19
N ASN A 266 24.05 26.82 -7.46
CA ASN A 266 23.23 27.97 -7.03
C ASN A 266 22.81 28.86 -8.22
N SER A 267 22.82 28.32 -9.44
CA SER A 267 22.22 28.95 -10.59
C SER A 267 20.71 29.11 -10.33
N PRO A 268 20.12 30.30 -10.60
CA PRO A 268 18.69 30.49 -10.48
C PRO A 268 17.95 29.42 -11.29
N PHE A 269 16.87 28.88 -10.71
CA PHE A 269 16.11 27.72 -11.20
C PHE A 269 15.82 27.75 -12.72
N GLY A 270 15.71 28.95 -13.30
CA GLY A 270 15.57 29.19 -14.73
C GLY A 270 16.66 28.59 -15.64
N ARG A 271 17.88 28.33 -15.14
CA ARG A 271 18.96 27.69 -15.92
C ARG A 271 18.93 26.15 -15.84
N LEU A 272 18.15 25.57 -14.92
CA LEU A 272 18.05 24.13 -14.67
C LEU A 272 16.81 23.48 -15.32
N VAL A 273 15.93 24.28 -15.92
CA VAL A 273 14.60 23.89 -16.47
C VAL A 273 14.61 22.71 -17.46
N LYS A 274 15.76 22.37 -18.06
CA LYS A 274 15.90 21.25 -19.02
C LYS A 274 16.86 20.13 -18.59
N LYS A 275 17.47 20.24 -17.41
CA LYS A 275 18.42 19.25 -16.87
C LYS A 275 17.89 18.52 -15.64
N LEU A 276 16.69 18.86 -15.18
CA LEU A 276 16.06 18.22 -14.04
C LEU A 276 15.41 16.90 -14.47
N PRO A 277 15.71 15.79 -13.80
CA PRO A 277 15.01 14.53 -14.03
C PRO A 277 13.53 14.69 -13.63
N MET A 278 12.64 14.17 -14.46
CA MET A 278 11.21 14.14 -14.14
C MET A 278 10.99 13.24 -12.91
N PRO A 279 10.24 13.69 -11.90
CA PRO A 279 10.05 12.92 -10.67
C PRO A 279 9.25 11.63 -10.91
N LEU A 280 8.38 11.60 -11.92
CA LEU A 280 7.55 10.46 -12.31
C LEU A 280 7.29 10.51 -13.83
N ASN A 281 7.25 9.34 -14.48
CA ASN A 281 6.83 9.22 -15.88
C ASN A 281 5.33 8.93 -15.93
N GLY A 282 4.52 9.92 -16.34
CA GLY A 282 3.07 9.79 -16.42
C GLY A 282 2.40 10.98 -17.11
N LYS A 283 1.09 10.89 -17.34
CA LYS A 283 0.30 12.00 -17.90
C LYS A 283 0.06 13.06 -16.82
N ILE A 284 0.37 14.32 -17.12
CA ILE A 284 0.08 15.47 -16.25
C ILE A 284 -1.45 15.63 -16.22
N ILE A 285 -2.04 15.60 -15.03
CA ILE A 285 -3.49 15.60 -14.82
C ILE A 285 -4.01 17.03 -14.58
N GLU A 286 -3.18 17.91 -14.00
CA GLU A 286 -3.49 19.32 -13.76
C GLU A 286 -2.25 20.16 -14.08
N GLN A 287 -2.41 21.19 -14.93
CA GLN A 287 -1.33 22.14 -15.21
C GLN A 287 -1.46 23.36 -14.31
N TYR A 288 -0.34 23.79 -13.74
CA TYR A 288 -0.31 25.00 -12.92
C TYR A 288 -0.72 26.22 -13.76
N GLY A 289 -1.80 26.90 -13.36
CA GLY A 289 -2.34 28.09 -14.02
C GLY A 289 -3.59 27.88 -14.87
N GLU A 290 -4.07 26.65 -15.08
CA GLU A 290 -5.29 26.40 -15.87
C GLU A 290 -6.56 27.00 -15.26
N HIS A 291 -6.60 27.22 -13.94
CA HIS A 291 -7.74 27.82 -13.24
C HIS A 291 -7.82 29.35 -13.35
N LEU A 292 -6.82 30.03 -13.95
CA LEU A 292 -6.75 31.49 -14.05
C LEU A 292 -7.26 32.05 -15.38
N VAL A 293 -7.69 31.19 -16.31
CA VAL A 293 -8.18 31.59 -17.65
C VAL A 293 -9.67 31.26 -17.84
N ALA A 294 -10.33 30.76 -16.79
CA ALA A 294 -11.77 30.54 -16.77
C ALA A 294 -12.46 31.63 -15.94
N ASP A 295 -12.35 32.87 -16.41
CA ASP A 295 -13.28 33.99 -16.18
C ASP A 295 -13.23 34.93 -17.39
#